data_AF-A0A356NWI8-F1
#
_entry.id   AF-A0A356NWI8-F1
#
_cell.length_a   1.000
_cell.length_b   1.000
_cell.length_c   1.000
_cell.angle_alpha   90.00
_cell.angle_beta   90.00
_cell.angle_gamma   90.00
#
_symmetry.space_group_name_H-M   'P 1'
#
loop_
_entity.id
_entity.type
_entity.pdbx_description
1 polymer ?
#
loop_
_entity_poly.entity_id
_entity_poly.type
_entity_poly.pdbx_seq_one_letter_code
_entity_poly.pdbx_strand_id
1 'polypeptide(L)'
;GQKTRDPVNKAAGNAASRSHLSVTDNSAECHPFGATFTSICNEAQVPSSTTPYREGEGVSSYLMTTRNGMRCSSAVAFLWPAMKRANLAVRTNASVRRIAFEAGRAVSVTFRHKGAETVVRARREIILSAGAIGTPQILQLSGVGDGASLQKLGLDVVQNQPAVGQNLQDHFGINYLFKANRPTLNDVFGNWPGRLAAGLRYVLTRRGPLSLSINQYGGLVRTRPDQTRADCQLYMNPLSYHSFHDGR
;
A
#
# COMPACT_ATOMS: atom_id res chain seq x y z
N GLY A 1 12.47 14.45 -38.06
CA GLY A 1 13.38 15.12 -37.11
C GLY A 1 12.71 15.17 -35.75
N GLN A 2 12.97 14.17 -34.93
CA GLN A 2 12.21 13.85 -33.72
C GLN A 2 12.84 14.58 -32.54
N LYS A 3 12.14 15.58 -31.99
CA LYS A 3 12.58 16.32 -30.79
C LYS A 3 12.58 15.37 -29.59
N THR A 4 13.78 15.08 -29.11
CA THR A 4 14.10 14.46 -27.83
C THR A 4 13.39 15.19 -26.70
N ARG A 5 12.63 14.45 -25.88
CA ARG A 5 12.13 14.94 -24.59
C ARG A 5 13.25 14.79 -23.57
N ASP A 6 13.67 15.92 -23.02
CA ASP A 6 14.75 16.06 -22.04
C ASP A 6 14.49 15.31 -20.71
N PRO A 7 15.56 14.92 -20.00
CA PRO A 7 15.50 14.10 -18.80
C PRO A 7 15.22 14.92 -17.52
N VAL A 8 14.62 14.23 -16.56
CA VAL A 8 14.79 14.37 -15.11
C VAL A 8 14.89 15.80 -14.55
N ASN A 9 13.74 16.28 -14.05
CA ASN A 9 13.59 16.97 -12.77
C ASN A 9 14.80 17.82 -12.31
N LYS A 10 15.15 18.86 -13.07
CA LYS A 10 15.96 19.96 -12.55
C LYS A 10 15.10 20.76 -11.57
N ALA A 11 15.56 20.78 -10.32
CA ALA A 11 15.01 21.61 -9.27
C ALA A 11 15.13 23.10 -9.64
N ALA A 12 14.06 23.67 -10.21
CA ALA A 12 13.77 25.10 -10.24
C ALA A 12 12.29 25.25 -10.61
N GLY A 13 11.40 25.02 -9.64
CA GLY A 13 9.96 25.09 -9.84
C GLY A 13 9.28 25.38 -8.51
N ASN A 14 8.50 26.45 -8.51
CA ASN A 14 7.73 27.03 -7.41
C ASN A 14 7.38 26.05 -6.27
N ALA A 15 7.75 26.37 -5.03
CA ALA A 15 7.53 25.52 -3.84
C ALA A 15 6.04 25.16 -3.61
N ALA A 16 5.12 25.89 -4.25
CA ALA A 16 3.68 25.69 -4.19
C ALA A 16 3.15 24.45 -4.96
N SER A 17 3.96 23.73 -5.74
CA SER A 17 3.48 22.66 -6.64
C SER A 17 4.03 21.25 -6.32
N ARG A 18 4.65 21.02 -5.17
CA ARG A 18 5.11 19.66 -4.84
C ARG A 18 3.97 18.85 -4.22
N SER A 19 3.56 17.76 -4.89
CA SER A 19 2.64 16.77 -4.33
C SER A 19 3.13 16.33 -2.94
N HIS A 20 2.21 16.36 -1.97
CA HIS A 20 2.46 15.89 -0.61
C HIS A 20 2.90 14.41 -0.60
N LEU A 21 2.33 13.60 -1.49
CA LEU A 21 2.73 12.22 -1.72
C LEU A 21 3.77 12.15 -2.84
N SER A 22 4.97 11.67 -2.51
CA SER A 22 6.07 11.55 -3.46
C SER A 22 6.02 10.20 -4.15
N VAL A 23 6.02 10.20 -5.48
CA VAL A 23 6.16 9.01 -6.33
C VAL A 23 7.43 9.17 -7.15
N THR A 24 8.34 8.22 -7.01
CA THR A 24 9.69 8.30 -7.58
C THR A 24 9.92 7.12 -8.52
N ASP A 25 10.55 7.41 -9.65
CA ASP A 25 11.14 6.41 -10.53
C ASP A 25 12.51 6.00 -9.94
N ASN A 26 12.56 4.77 -9.43
CA ASN A 26 13.78 4.18 -8.87
C ASN A 26 14.35 3.08 -9.78
N SER A 27 13.95 3.03 -11.06
CA SER A 27 14.34 1.99 -12.03
C SER A 27 15.85 1.82 -12.16
N ALA A 28 16.61 2.92 -12.05
CA ALA A 28 18.08 2.90 -12.12
C ALA A 28 18.75 2.16 -10.95
N GLU A 29 18.07 2.02 -9.81
CA GLU A 29 18.58 1.30 -8.64
C GLU A 29 18.03 -0.14 -8.57
N CYS A 30 17.04 -0.48 -9.40
CA CYS A 30 16.46 -1.81 -9.46
C CYS A 30 17.51 -2.88 -9.83
N HIS A 31 17.23 -4.11 -9.43
CA HIS A 31 18.11 -5.23 -9.66
C HIS A 31 18.30 -5.47 -11.18
N PRO A 32 19.52 -5.80 -11.65
CA PRO A 32 19.82 -6.00 -13.09
C PRO A 32 18.98 -7.08 -13.78
N PHE A 33 18.30 -7.94 -13.01
CA PHE A 33 17.39 -8.96 -13.52
C PHE A 33 16.19 -8.36 -14.30
N GLY A 34 15.94 -7.05 -14.18
CA GLY A 34 14.96 -6.34 -14.99
C GLY A 34 15.10 -6.57 -16.49
N ALA A 35 16.33 -6.57 -17.02
CA ALA A 35 16.56 -6.83 -18.45
C ALA A 35 16.13 -8.25 -18.85
N THR A 36 16.38 -9.23 -17.98
CA THR A 36 15.92 -10.61 -18.18
C THR A 36 14.40 -10.70 -18.13
N PHE A 37 13.74 -9.99 -17.21
CA PHE A 37 12.28 -9.92 -17.16
C PHE A 37 11.67 -9.31 -18.42
N THR A 38 12.24 -8.23 -18.94
CA THR A 38 11.82 -7.64 -20.22
C THR A 38 11.98 -8.63 -21.38
N SER A 39 13.10 -9.38 -21.45
CA SER A 39 13.29 -10.43 -22.46
C SER A 39 12.20 -11.50 -22.39
N ILE A 40 11.92 -12.01 -21.19
CA ILE A 40 10.88 -13.02 -20.97
C ILE A 40 9.51 -12.49 -21.41
N CYS A 41 9.17 -11.25 -21.07
CA CYS A 41 7.91 -10.64 -21.51
C CYS A 41 7.83 -10.54 -23.04
N ASN A 42 8.91 -10.11 -23.70
CA ASN A 42 8.95 -10.00 -25.16
C ASN A 42 8.81 -11.37 -25.85
N GLU A 43 9.48 -12.40 -25.34
CA GLU A 43 9.35 -13.78 -25.83
C GLU A 43 7.92 -14.32 -25.63
N ALA A 44 7.30 -14.00 -24.50
CA ALA A 44 5.90 -14.31 -24.21
C ALA A 44 4.90 -13.38 -24.91
N GLN A 45 5.35 -12.44 -25.74
CA GLN A 45 4.54 -11.45 -26.43
C GLN A 45 3.67 -10.59 -25.49
N VAL A 46 4.13 -10.42 -24.24
CA VAL A 46 3.53 -9.54 -23.24
C VAL A 46 4.09 -8.12 -23.44
N PRO A 47 3.24 -7.08 -23.58
CA PRO A 47 3.71 -5.71 -23.69
C PRO A 47 4.64 -5.35 -22.53
N SER A 48 5.81 -4.81 -22.83
CA SER A 48 6.78 -4.42 -21.81
C SER A 48 7.52 -3.14 -22.18
N SER A 49 8.01 -2.43 -21.15
CA SER A 49 8.73 -1.16 -21.29
C SER A 49 9.85 -1.05 -20.28
N THR A 50 10.96 -0.43 -20.70
CA THR A 50 12.08 -0.07 -19.83
C THR A 50 11.77 1.17 -18.97
N THR A 51 10.80 1.98 -19.40
CA THR A 51 10.28 3.13 -18.63
C THR A 51 9.04 2.70 -17.83
N PRO A 52 8.93 3.07 -16.54
CA PRO A 52 7.74 2.76 -15.74
C PRO A 52 6.43 3.25 -16.37
N TYR A 53 5.43 2.37 -16.41
CA TYR A 53 4.07 2.79 -16.72
C TYR A 53 3.47 3.57 -15.56
N ARG A 54 2.70 4.62 -15.88
CA ARG A 54 1.83 5.31 -14.91
C ARG A 54 0.44 4.68 -14.86
N GLU A 55 -0.05 4.28 -16.03
CA GLU A 55 -1.38 3.73 -16.26
C GLU A 55 -1.30 2.76 -17.44
N GLY A 56 -2.26 1.84 -17.53
CA GLY A 56 -2.42 0.93 -18.68
C GLY A 56 -1.90 -0.49 -18.46
N GLU A 57 -1.85 -1.23 -19.56
CA GLU A 57 -1.39 -2.62 -19.65
C GLU A 57 0.10 -2.66 -20.03
N GLY A 58 0.80 -3.62 -19.44
CA GLY A 58 2.20 -3.95 -19.74
C GLY A 58 3.06 -4.07 -18.50
N VAL A 59 4.22 -4.68 -18.68
CA VAL A 59 5.20 -4.93 -17.63
C VAL A 59 6.33 -3.90 -17.69
N SER A 60 6.65 -3.29 -16.55
CA SER A 60 7.77 -2.34 -16.43
C SER A 60 8.33 -2.37 -15.00
N SER A 61 9.28 -1.49 -14.70
CA SER A 61 9.65 -1.23 -13.31
C SER A 61 8.53 -0.45 -12.59
N TYR A 62 8.30 -0.74 -11.32
CA TYR A 62 7.28 -0.04 -10.54
C TYR A 62 7.75 1.35 -10.09
N LEU A 63 6.89 2.35 -10.28
CA LEU A 63 6.99 3.61 -9.55
C LEU A 63 6.72 3.39 -8.07
N MET A 64 7.50 4.03 -7.20
CA MET A 64 7.44 3.77 -5.76
C MET A 64 7.06 5.03 -4.98
N THR A 65 6.18 4.89 -3.99
CA THR A 65 5.82 5.95 -3.04
C THR A 65 6.96 6.22 -2.05
N THR A 66 8.00 6.88 -2.55
CA THR A 66 9.25 7.15 -1.82
C THR A 66 9.68 8.60 -2.00
N ARG A 67 10.38 9.13 -0.99
CA ARG A 67 11.02 10.45 -0.99
C ARG A 67 12.42 10.28 -0.38
N ASN A 68 13.46 10.67 -1.12
CA ASN A 68 14.85 10.59 -0.66
C ASN A 68 15.25 9.19 -0.13
N GLY A 69 14.86 8.14 -0.85
CA GLY A 69 15.17 6.75 -0.45
C GLY A 69 14.42 6.23 0.78
N MET A 70 13.38 6.95 1.23
CA MET A 70 12.53 6.56 2.35
C MET A 70 11.07 6.44 1.92
N ARG A 71 10.32 5.56 2.56
CA ARG A 71 8.87 5.42 2.34
C ARG A 71 8.15 6.74 2.58
N CYS A 72 7.34 7.18 1.63
CA CYS A 72 6.46 8.33 1.75
C CYS A 72 5.02 7.84 1.94
N SER A 73 4.62 7.59 3.18
CA SER A 73 3.25 7.17 3.52
C SER A 73 2.29 8.36 3.57
N SER A 74 0.98 8.09 3.65
CA SER A 74 -0.04 9.13 3.90
C SER A 74 0.23 9.91 5.20
N ALA A 75 0.73 9.24 6.24
CA ALA A 75 1.10 9.90 7.50
C ALA A 75 2.26 10.88 7.30
N VAL A 76 3.33 10.47 6.62
CA VAL A 76 4.49 11.34 6.30
C VAL A 76 4.07 12.51 5.42
N ALA A 77 3.25 12.24 4.41
CA ALA A 77 2.83 13.21 3.40
C ALA A 77 1.87 14.27 3.95
N PHE A 78 0.88 13.85 4.75
CA PHE A 78 -0.25 14.69 5.14
C PHE A 78 -0.38 14.90 6.66
N LEU A 79 -0.28 13.82 7.45
CA LEU A 79 -0.53 13.89 8.89
C LEU A 79 0.58 14.62 9.65
N TRP A 80 1.84 14.20 9.50
CA TRP A 80 2.97 14.77 10.25
C TRP A 80 3.14 16.28 10.04
N PRO A 81 3.01 16.82 8.81
CA PRO A 81 3.01 18.27 8.63
C PRO A 81 1.83 18.95 9.34
N ALA A 82 0.64 18.34 9.32
CA ALA A 82 -0.57 18.89 9.93
C ALA A 82 -0.58 18.80 11.46
N MET A 83 0.20 17.89 12.08
CA MET A 83 0.29 17.74 13.55
C MET A 83 0.82 18.98 14.28
N LYS A 84 1.42 19.93 13.58
CA LYS A 84 1.84 21.22 14.17
C LYS A 84 0.67 22.18 14.43
N ARG A 85 -0.52 21.90 13.88
CA ARG A 85 -1.68 22.78 13.99
C ARG A 85 -2.39 22.56 15.32
N ALA A 86 -2.71 23.64 16.03
CA ALA A 86 -3.36 23.57 17.34
C ALA A 86 -4.78 22.95 17.31
N ASN A 87 -5.41 22.87 16.13
CA ASN A 87 -6.75 22.31 15.95
C ASN A 87 -6.76 20.82 15.60
N LEU A 88 -5.62 20.12 15.66
CA LEU A 88 -5.53 18.68 15.40
C LEU A 88 -5.00 17.94 16.63
N ALA A 89 -5.77 16.97 17.13
CA ALA A 89 -5.34 16.03 18.15
C ALA A 89 -5.22 14.62 17.55
N VAL A 90 -4.07 13.98 17.74
CA VAL A 90 -3.81 12.60 17.30
C VAL A 90 -3.64 11.71 18.52
N ARG A 91 -4.41 10.63 18.59
CA ARG A 91 -4.31 9.61 19.64
C ARG A 91 -3.91 8.29 18.99
N THR A 92 -2.71 7.81 19.32
CA THR A 92 -2.22 6.48 18.93
C THR A 92 -2.59 5.46 20.02
N ASN A 93 -2.50 4.17 19.71
CA ASN A 93 -2.87 3.09 20.65
C ASN A 93 -4.29 3.25 21.22
N ALA A 94 -5.20 3.78 20.39
CA ALA A 94 -6.60 4.06 20.72
C ALA A 94 -7.50 3.21 19.80
N SER A 95 -7.99 2.08 20.31
CA SER A 95 -8.83 1.15 19.53
C SER A 95 -10.29 1.54 19.65
N VAL A 96 -10.90 2.00 18.56
CA VAL A 96 -12.35 2.26 18.50
C VAL A 96 -13.13 0.97 18.76
N ARG A 97 -14.19 1.07 19.55
CA ARG A 97 -15.07 -0.05 19.91
C ARG A 97 -16.45 0.09 19.31
N ARG A 98 -17.06 1.27 19.45
CA ARG A 98 -18.40 1.56 18.93
C ARG A 98 -18.63 3.06 18.76
N ILE A 99 -19.64 3.39 17.97
CA ILE A 99 -20.22 4.71 17.78
C ILE A 99 -21.59 4.72 18.45
N ALA A 100 -21.93 5.82 19.13
CA ALA A 100 -23.29 6.04 19.63
C ALA A 100 -24.08 6.91 18.66
N PHE A 101 -25.38 6.66 18.58
CA PHE A 101 -26.32 7.39 17.73
C PHE A 101 -27.46 7.99 18.57
N GLU A 102 -27.89 9.19 18.23
CA GLU A 102 -29.06 9.86 18.80
C GLU A 102 -29.92 10.36 17.63
N ALA A 103 -31.19 9.92 17.56
CA ALA A 103 -32.12 10.27 16.47
C ALA A 103 -31.51 10.09 15.05
N GLY A 104 -30.82 8.97 14.82
CA GLY A 104 -30.17 8.64 13.55
C GLY A 104 -28.85 9.37 13.29
N ARG A 105 -28.39 10.27 14.17
CA ARG A 105 -27.11 10.99 14.03
C ARG A 105 -26.02 10.34 14.87
N ALA A 106 -24.85 10.09 14.28
CA ALA A 106 -23.67 9.68 15.04
C ALA A 106 -23.17 10.82 15.95
N VAL A 107 -23.04 10.57 17.26
CA VAL A 107 -22.78 11.62 18.26
C VAL A 107 -21.50 11.45 19.04
N SER A 108 -21.02 10.22 19.20
CA SER A 108 -19.81 9.95 19.98
C SER A 108 -19.12 8.66 19.55
N VAL A 109 -17.83 8.56 19.87
CA VAL A 109 -17.01 7.37 19.67
C VAL A 109 -16.50 6.90 21.03
N THR A 110 -16.71 5.63 21.33
CA THR A 110 -16.06 4.94 22.45
C THR A 110 -14.84 4.20 21.94
N PHE A 111 -13.68 4.41 22.56
CA PHE A 111 -12.44 3.72 22.24
C PHE A 111 -11.68 3.33 23.51
N ARG A 112 -10.86 2.28 23.41
CA ARG A 112 -9.96 1.86 24.49
C ARG A 112 -8.59 2.49 24.28
N HIS A 113 -8.06 3.18 25.28
CA HIS A 113 -6.75 3.82 25.25
C HIS A 113 -6.08 3.71 26.62
N LYS A 114 -4.84 3.22 26.65
CA LYS A 114 -4.08 2.97 27.90
C LYS A 114 -4.86 2.11 28.92
N GLY A 115 -5.57 1.09 28.44
CA GLY A 115 -6.34 0.16 29.28
C GLY A 115 -7.73 0.65 29.71
N ALA A 116 -8.04 1.94 29.57
CA ALA A 116 -9.35 2.49 29.93
C ALA A 116 -10.23 2.74 28.70
N GLU A 117 -11.55 2.67 28.88
CA GLU A 117 -12.50 3.18 27.90
C GLU A 117 -12.60 4.70 28.00
N THR A 118 -12.66 5.35 26.85
CA THR A 118 -12.82 6.81 26.72
C THR A 118 -13.89 7.09 25.69
N VAL A 119 -14.75 8.05 26.01
CA VAL A 119 -15.82 8.52 25.11
C VAL A 119 -15.50 9.95 24.66
N VAL A 120 -15.58 10.21 23.36
CA VAL A 120 -15.44 11.55 22.79
C VAL A 120 -16.66 11.86 21.93
N ARG A 121 -17.27 13.03 22.15
CA ARG A 121 -18.43 13.52 21.35
C ARG A 121 -17.97 14.31 20.13
N ALA A 122 -18.69 14.15 19.03
CA ALA A 122 -18.49 14.90 17.79
C ALA A 122 -19.63 15.92 17.61
N ARG A 123 -19.26 17.20 17.39
CA ARG A 123 -20.22 18.28 17.14
C ARG A 123 -20.80 18.27 15.73
N ARG A 124 -20.07 17.73 14.76
CA ARG A 124 -20.45 17.73 13.34
C ARG A 124 -20.58 16.30 12.84
N GLU A 125 -19.46 15.64 12.64
CA GLU A 125 -19.40 14.36 11.93
C GLU A 125 -18.43 13.39 12.58
N ILE A 126 -18.64 12.10 12.33
CA ILE A 126 -17.73 11.01 12.64
C ILE A 126 -17.42 10.32 11.31
N ILE A 127 -16.15 10.32 10.91
CA ILE A 127 -15.68 9.70 9.67
C ILE A 127 -14.94 8.41 10.04
N LEU A 128 -15.43 7.27 9.55
CA LEU A 128 -14.73 6.00 9.68
C LEU A 128 -13.70 5.84 8.57
N SER A 129 -12.47 5.48 8.95
CA SER A 129 -11.37 5.20 8.03
C SER A 129 -10.55 4.01 8.53
N ALA A 130 -11.24 2.98 9.05
CA ALA A 130 -10.64 1.80 9.66
C ALA A 130 -10.37 0.66 8.65
N GLY A 131 -10.36 0.96 7.35
CA GLY A 131 -10.14 0.01 6.26
C GLY A 131 -11.34 -0.92 6.01
N ALA A 132 -11.21 -1.77 4.99
CA ALA A 132 -12.27 -2.68 4.53
C ALA A 132 -12.67 -3.75 5.56
N ILE A 133 -11.81 -4.03 6.54
CA ILE A 133 -12.06 -5.00 7.62
C ILE A 133 -12.59 -4.30 8.88
N GLY A 134 -11.88 -3.28 9.37
CA GLY A 134 -12.22 -2.63 10.63
C GLY A 134 -13.49 -1.76 10.55
N THR A 135 -13.75 -1.12 9.42
CA THR A 135 -14.93 -0.25 9.24
C THR A 135 -16.25 -1.01 9.39
N PRO A 136 -16.52 -2.10 8.64
CA PRO A 136 -17.77 -2.84 8.81
C PRO A 136 -17.89 -3.47 10.20
N GLN A 137 -16.79 -3.92 10.81
CA GLN A 137 -16.79 -4.41 12.18
C GLN A 137 -17.27 -3.33 13.18
N ILE A 138 -16.70 -2.12 13.12
CA ILE A 138 -17.10 -1.02 14.01
C ILE A 138 -18.57 -0.67 13.78
N LEU A 139 -19.03 -0.61 12.53
CA LEU A 139 -20.44 -0.32 12.21
C LEU A 139 -21.37 -1.37 12.81
N GLN A 140 -21.08 -2.67 12.63
CA GLN A 140 -21.86 -3.77 13.18
C GLN A 140 -21.90 -3.72 14.71
N LEU A 141 -20.75 -3.53 15.37
CA LEU A 141 -20.67 -3.35 16.83
C LEU A 141 -21.39 -2.08 17.34
N SER A 142 -21.72 -1.16 16.44
CA SER A 142 -22.48 0.06 16.73
C SER A 142 -23.96 -0.06 16.34
N GLY A 143 -24.44 -1.26 15.99
CA GLY A 143 -25.83 -1.51 15.62
C GLY A 143 -26.19 -1.19 14.16
N VAL A 144 -25.20 -0.98 13.29
CA VAL A 144 -25.39 -0.71 11.85
C VAL A 144 -24.91 -1.91 11.03
N GLY A 145 -25.84 -2.72 10.52
CA GLY A 145 -25.52 -3.96 9.81
C GLY A 145 -26.76 -4.81 9.55
N ASP A 146 -26.57 -6.08 9.17
CA ASP A 146 -27.69 -7.02 9.00
C ASP A 146 -28.43 -7.23 10.34
N GLY A 147 -29.67 -6.74 10.43
CA GLY A 147 -30.42 -6.67 11.68
C GLY A 147 -30.61 -8.04 12.34
N ALA A 148 -30.86 -9.09 11.55
CA ALA A 148 -31.03 -10.44 12.08
C ALA A 148 -29.72 -10.99 12.68
N SER A 149 -28.59 -10.78 11.99
CA SER A 149 -27.26 -11.15 12.50
C SER A 149 -26.89 -10.39 13.77
N LEU A 150 -27.19 -9.09 13.82
CA LEU A 150 -26.93 -8.26 14.99
C LEU A 150 -27.75 -8.71 16.21
N GLN A 151 -29.05 -8.96 16.03
CA GLN A 151 -29.93 -9.43 17.11
C GLN A 151 -29.50 -10.79 17.66
N LYS A 152 -29.05 -11.72 16.79
CA LYS A 152 -28.49 -13.02 17.22
C LYS A 152 -27.25 -12.88 18.12
N LEU A 153 -26.51 -11.78 17.97
CA LEU A 153 -25.34 -11.45 18.79
C LEU A 153 -25.69 -10.60 20.02
N GLY A 154 -26.98 -10.35 20.27
CA GLY A 154 -27.45 -9.52 21.39
C GLY A 154 -27.17 -8.03 21.23
N LEU A 155 -27.02 -7.55 19.98
CA LEU A 155 -26.78 -6.14 19.68
C LEU A 155 -28.07 -5.44 19.28
N ASP A 156 -28.27 -4.23 19.79
CA ASP A 156 -29.36 -3.35 19.36
C ASP A 156 -29.16 -2.92 17.91
N VAL A 157 -30.24 -2.93 17.13
CA VAL A 157 -30.22 -2.50 15.73
C VAL A 157 -30.56 -1.01 15.66
N VAL A 158 -29.54 -0.20 15.38
CA VAL A 158 -29.69 1.23 15.09
C VAL A 158 -30.18 1.43 13.66
N GLN A 159 -29.60 0.68 12.71
CA GLN A 159 -29.97 0.73 11.30
C GLN A 159 -29.76 -0.64 10.67
N ASN A 160 -30.83 -1.22 10.13
CA ASN A 160 -30.72 -2.44 9.32
C ASN A 160 -30.07 -2.07 7.97
N GLN A 161 -28.81 -2.47 7.80
CA GLN A 161 -28.06 -2.33 6.55
C GLN A 161 -27.29 -3.63 6.25
N PRO A 162 -27.94 -4.63 5.62
CA PRO A 162 -27.34 -5.94 5.37
C PRO A 162 -26.08 -5.93 4.49
N ALA A 163 -25.86 -4.86 3.71
CA ALA A 163 -24.66 -4.72 2.89
C ALA A 163 -23.38 -4.46 3.70
N VAL A 164 -23.47 -4.05 4.98
CA VAL A 164 -22.28 -3.81 5.82
C VAL A 164 -21.51 -5.12 6.03
N GLY A 165 -20.26 -5.12 5.59
CA GLY A 165 -19.37 -6.29 5.69
C GLY A 165 -19.49 -7.28 4.51
N GLN A 166 -20.39 -7.01 3.55
CA GLN A 166 -20.54 -7.79 2.33
C GLN A 166 -19.67 -7.22 1.21
N ASN A 167 -19.60 -7.94 0.08
CA ASN A 167 -18.87 -7.53 -1.12
C ASN A 167 -17.38 -7.22 -0.86
N LEU A 168 -16.74 -7.99 0.03
CA LEU A 168 -15.30 -7.95 0.21
C LEU A 168 -14.62 -8.42 -1.07
N GLN A 169 -13.72 -7.59 -1.58
CA GLN A 169 -12.91 -7.90 -2.75
C GLN A 169 -11.45 -7.77 -2.37
N ASP A 170 -10.65 -8.71 -2.85
CA ASP A 170 -9.20 -8.70 -2.71
C ASP A 170 -8.58 -9.32 -3.97
N HIS A 171 -7.29 -9.10 -4.19
CA HIS A 171 -6.55 -9.72 -5.28
C HIS A 171 -5.89 -11.00 -4.78
N PHE A 172 -6.41 -12.14 -5.22
CA PHE A 172 -5.81 -13.43 -4.91
C PHE A 172 -4.47 -13.60 -5.65
N GLY A 173 -3.38 -13.73 -4.89
CA GLY A 173 -2.02 -13.86 -5.43
C GLY A 173 -1.49 -15.30 -5.34
N ILE A 174 -0.80 -15.74 -6.39
CA ILE A 174 -0.06 -17.02 -6.42
C ILE A 174 1.41 -16.70 -6.61
N ASN A 175 2.28 -17.31 -5.81
CA ASN A 175 3.73 -17.11 -5.89
C ASN A 175 4.40 -18.31 -6.55
N TYR A 176 5.17 -18.05 -7.60
CA TYR A 176 6.06 -19.04 -8.21
C TYR A 176 7.50 -18.73 -7.84
N LEU A 177 8.17 -19.69 -7.21
CA LEU A 177 9.54 -19.56 -6.75
C LEU A 177 10.46 -20.43 -7.60
N PHE A 178 11.52 -19.85 -8.12
CA PHE A 178 12.48 -20.53 -8.98
C PHE A 178 13.90 -20.38 -8.42
N LYS A 179 14.70 -21.44 -8.53
CA LYS A 179 16.13 -21.37 -8.19
C LYS A 179 16.86 -20.60 -9.30
N ALA A 180 17.60 -19.57 -8.91
CA ALA A 180 18.44 -18.80 -9.83
C ALA A 180 19.82 -19.45 -9.99
N ASN A 181 20.39 -19.34 -11.19
CA ASN A 181 21.79 -19.67 -11.52
C ASN A 181 22.69 -18.43 -11.60
N ARG A 182 22.18 -17.26 -11.17
CA ARG A 182 22.85 -15.97 -11.14
C ARG A 182 22.58 -15.29 -9.79
N PRO A 183 23.43 -14.34 -9.36
CA PRO A 183 23.20 -13.60 -8.12
C PRO A 183 21.85 -12.87 -8.11
N THR A 184 21.19 -12.92 -6.97
CA THR A 184 19.90 -12.31 -6.67
C THR A 184 20.01 -11.46 -5.40
N LEU A 185 18.91 -10.80 -4.99
CA LEU A 185 18.89 -10.13 -3.68
C LEU A 185 18.99 -11.13 -2.52
N ASN A 186 18.72 -12.42 -2.73
CA ASN A 186 18.98 -13.44 -1.71
C ASN A 186 20.47 -13.57 -1.40
N ASP A 187 21.37 -13.34 -2.36
CA ASP A 187 22.82 -13.41 -2.12
C ASP A 187 23.31 -12.19 -1.34
N VAL A 188 22.65 -11.04 -1.50
CA VAL A 188 22.92 -9.82 -0.73
C VAL A 188 22.40 -9.95 0.70
N PHE A 189 21.17 -10.44 0.86
CA PHE A 189 20.53 -10.54 2.17
C PHE A 189 20.71 -11.89 2.84
N GLY A 190 21.34 -12.86 2.20
CA GLY A 190 21.54 -14.22 2.72
C GLY A 190 22.72 -14.34 3.67
N ASN A 191 23.68 -13.41 3.62
CA ASN A 191 24.87 -13.42 4.47
C ASN A 191 25.06 -12.10 5.23
N TRP A 192 25.79 -12.16 6.35
CA TRP A 192 26.05 -11.00 7.22
C TRP A 192 26.84 -9.88 6.55
N PRO A 193 27.93 -10.16 5.79
CA PRO A 193 28.69 -9.09 5.12
C PRO A 193 27.85 -8.31 4.10
N GLY A 194 27.04 -8.99 3.30
CA GLY A 194 26.14 -8.38 2.32
C GLY A 194 25.07 -7.50 2.98
N ARG A 195 24.48 -7.96 4.08
CA ARG A 195 23.56 -7.15 4.90
C ARG A 195 24.23 -5.89 5.45
N LEU A 196 25.45 -6.02 5.98
CA LEU A 196 26.19 -4.88 6.53
C LEU A 196 26.55 -3.86 5.45
N ALA A 197 27.04 -4.32 4.30
CA ALA A 197 27.36 -3.46 3.16
C ALA A 197 26.11 -2.74 2.61
N ALA A 198 24.99 -3.45 2.48
CA ALA A 198 23.71 -2.87 2.06
C ALA A 198 23.22 -1.82 3.08
N GLY A 199 23.34 -2.11 4.38
CA GLY A 199 23.02 -1.19 5.47
C GLY A 199 23.87 0.08 5.43
N LEU A 200 25.20 -0.07 5.31
CA LEU A 200 26.12 1.05 5.25
C LEU A 200 25.85 1.93 4.02
N ARG A 201 25.67 1.33 2.84
CA ARG A 201 25.29 2.06 1.62
C ARG A 201 23.99 2.84 1.84
N TYR A 202 22.98 2.22 2.45
CA TYR A 202 21.71 2.87 2.71
C TYR A 202 21.83 4.06 3.68
N VAL A 203 22.58 3.90 4.78
CA VAL A 203 22.78 4.97 5.76
C VAL A 203 23.51 6.16 5.14
N LEU A 204 24.56 5.89 4.35
CA LEU A 204 25.40 6.94 3.75
C LEU A 204 24.73 7.65 2.57
N THR A 205 24.00 6.91 1.74
CA THR A 205 23.54 7.42 0.43
C THR A 205 22.03 7.40 0.23
N ARG A 206 21.27 6.75 1.12
CA ARG A 206 19.83 6.47 0.96
C ARG A 206 19.49 5.75 -0.34
N ARG A 207 20.41 4.93 -0.85
CA ARG A 207 20.28 4.17 -2.10
C ARG A 207 20.53 2.68 -1.87
N GLY A 208 20.37 1.91 -2.93
CA GLY A 208 20.58 0.47 -2.95
C GLY A 208 19.35 -0.32 -2.48
N PRO A 209 19.50 -1.64 -2.29
CA PRO A 209 18.39 -2.58 -2.11
C PRO A 209 17.43 -2.23 -0.96
N LEU A 210 17.92 -1.60 0.11
CA LEU A 210 17.10 -1.20 1.27
C LEU A 210 16.23 0.05 1.03
N SER A 211 16.48 0.79 -0.06
CA SER A 211 15.63 1.93 -0.47
C SER A 211 14.50 1.55 -1.42
N LEU A 212 14.43 0.28 -1.83
CA LEU A 212 13.53 -0.21 -2.87
C LEU A 212 12.40 -1.07 -2.30
N SER A 213 11.30 -1.12 -3.05
CA SER A 213 10.28 -2.16 -2.86
C SER A 213 10.84 -3.54 -3.23
N ILE A 214 10.28 -4.58 -2.62
CA ILE A 214 10.53 -5.97 -3.04
C ILE A 214 10.00 -6.19 -4.46
N ASN A 215 8.80 -5.66 -4.72
CA ASN A 215 8.17 -5.65 -6.03
C ASN A 215 8.79 -4.56 -6.91
N GLN A 216 9.86 -4.92 -7.62
CA GLN A 216 10.64 -3.98 -8.45
C GLN A 216 10.12 -3.92 -9.89
N TYR A 217 9.68 -5.06 -10.43
CA TYR A 217 9.17 -5.19 -11.79
C TYR A 217 7.81 -5.89 -11.78
N GLY A 218 6.99 -5.57 -12.77
CA GLY A 218 5.67 -6.15 -12.91
C GLY A 218 4.74 -5.23 -13.67
N GLY A 219 3.45 -5.56 -13.64
CA GLY A 219 2.44 -4.73 -14.27
C GLY A 219 1.14 -5.48 -14.48
N LEU A 220 0.22 -4.84 -15.20
CA LEU A 220 -1.10 -5.37 -15.48
C LEU A 220 -1.08 -6.01 -16.87
N VAL A 221 -1.63 -7.21 -17.00
CA VAL A 221 -1.69 -7.96 -18.26
C VAL A 221 -3.08 -8.58 -18.42
N ARG A 222 -3.42 -8.89 -19.67
CA ARG A 222 -4.58 -9.72 -19.98
C ARG A 222 -4.22 -11.19 -19.94
N THR A 223 -5.03 -12.00 -19.27
CA THR A 223 -4.88 -13.46 -19.27
C THR A 223 -5.30 -14.10 -20.59
N ARG A 224 -6.20 -13.43 -21.32
CA ARG A 224 -6.71 -13.88 -22.62
C ARG A 224 -6.82 -12.72 -23.63
N PRO A 225 -6.62 -12.97 -24.93
CA PRO A 225 -6.68 -11.92 -25.96
C PRO A 225 -8.03 -11.22 -26.10
N ASP A 226 -9.12 -11.91 -25.75
CA ASP A 226 -10.51 -11.43 -25.85
C ASP A 226 -10.92 -10.48 -24.73
N GLN A 227 -10.10 -10.34 -23.68
CA GLN A 227 -10.39 -9.43 -22.57
C GLN A 227 -10.30 -7.98 -23.02
N THR A 228 -11.26 -7.17 -22.56
CA THR A 228 -11.32 -5.72 -22.82
C THR A 228 -10.50 -4.90 -21.81
N ARG A 229 -10.05 -5.53 -20.71
CA ARG A 229 -9.23 -4.92 -19.66
C ARG A 229 -8.23 -5.93 -19.11
N ALA A 230 -7.11 -5.44 -18.60
CA ALA A 230 -6.18 -6.26 -17.83
C ALA A 230 -6.87 -6.80 -16.57
N ASP A 231 -6.71 -8.10 -16.34
CA ASP A 231 -7.36 -8.87 -15.29
C ASP A 231 -6.36 -9.60 -14.39
N CYS A 232 -5.07 -9.55 -14.72
CA CYS A 232 -3.99 -10.13 -13.94
C CYS A 232 -2.90 -9.09 -13.65
N GLN A 233 -2.37 -9.12 -12.44
CA GLN A 233 -1.17 -8.35 -12.06
C GLN A 233 0.00 -9.30 -11.87
N LEU A 234 1.07 -9.05 -12.61
CA LEU A 234 2.33 -9.77 -12.47
C LEU A 234 3.27 -9.04 -11.51
N TYR A 235 3.93 -9.80 -10.66
CA TYR A 235 5.04 -9.34 -9.82
C TYR A 235 6.27 -10.17 -10.13
N MET A 236 7.38 -9.49 -10.41
CA MET A 236 8.64 -10.09 -10.80
C MET A 236 9.72 -9.62 -9.84
N ASN A 237 10.13 -10.53 -8.96
CA ASN A 237 10.94 -10.22 -7.79
C ASN A 237 12.31 -10.87 -7.87
N PRO A 238 13.40 -10.11 -7.68
CA PRO A 238 14.75 -10.67 -7.57
C PRO A 238 15.05 -11.20 -6.15
N LEU A 239 14.03 -11.34 -5.30
CA LEU A 239 14.12 -11.83 -3.93
C LEU A 239 13.03 -12.87 -3.70
N SER A 240 13.41 -14.00 -3.11
CA SER A 240 12.46 -14.99 -2.59
C SER A 240 12.39 -14.84 -1.08
N TYR A 241 11.19 -14.94 -0.52
CA TYR A 241 10.98 -14.99 0.91
C TYR A 241 9.92 -16.05 1.18
N HIS A 242 10.13 -16.81 2.26
CA HIS A 242 9.11 -17.71 2.75
C HIS A 242 8.21 -16.92 3.70
N SER A 243 6.90 -17.06 3.51
CA SER A 243 5.95 -16.67 4.55
C SER A 243 6.17 -17.58 5.74
N PHE A 244 6.51 -17.00 6.90
CA PHE A 244 6.52 -17.73 8.16
C PHE A 244 5.06 -18.00 8.55
N HIS A 245 4.47 -19.05 7.97
CA HIS A 245 3.27 -19.67 8.53
C HIS A 245 3.69 -20.98 9.19
N ASP A 246 4.31 -20.87 10.37
CA ASP A 246 4.12 -21.91 11.37
C ASP A 246 2.68 -21.69 11.86
N GLY A 247 1.74 -22.53 11.42
CA GLY A 247 0.34 -22.47 11.81
C GLY A 247 0.13 -22.77 13.30
N ARG A 248 0.62 -21.89 14.18
CA ARG A 248 0.40 -21.89 15.63
C ARG A 248 -0.17 -20.55 16.05
#